data_AF-A0A951N9F6-F1
#
_entry.id   AF-A0A951N9F6-F1
#
_cell.length_a   1.000
_cell.length_b   1.000
_cell.length_c   1.000
_cell.angle_alpha   90.00
_cell.angle_beta   90.00
_cell.angle_gamma   90.00
#
_symmetry.space_group_name_H-M   'P 1'
#
loop_
_entity.id
_entity.type
_entity.pdbx_description
1 polymer ?
#
loop_
_entity_poly.entity_id
_entity_poly.type
_entity_poly.pdbx_seq_one_letter_code
_entity_poly.pdbx_strand_id
1 'polypeptide(L)'
;MHDGHGRATRARPRTGDAAEQGIVLRTGEAFQTFGQIRRIAFDKTGTLTEGVSTVRELEARGDDEELLALAAAAEAPSEHPLGAAIVVAARERGLKVAAGMEFESFSGQGVRALVNGAAVLVGRPSFISERAGRLGPLGDRVAELEEAGRTVVAGRQGRPVSGSDRPG
;
A
#
# COMPACT_ATOMS: atom_id res chain seq x y z
N MET A 1 48.39 47.68 -26.55
CA MET A 1 48.52 46.37 -25.89
C MET A 1 47.79 46.50 -24.56
N HIS A 2 46.45 46.46 -24.56
CA HIS A 2 45.60 45.31 -24.26
C HIS A 2 45.97 44.63 -22.93
N ASP A 3 45.15 44.86 -21.89
CA ASP A 3 44.76 43.84 -20.92
C ASP A 3 43.48 44.29 -20.18
N GLY A 4 42.35 43.94 -20.76
CA GLY A 4 41.03 44.06 -20.14
C GLY A 4 40.75 42.82 -19.31
N HIS A 5 40.82 42.94 -17.98
CA HIS A 5 40.29 41.94 -17.07
C HIS A 5 38.77 41.81 -17.22
N GLY A 6 38.34 40.80 -17.96
CA GLY A 6 36.95 40.35 -17.98
C GLY A 6 36.55 39.80 -16.62
N ARG A 7 35.93 40.62 -15.78
CA ARG A 7 35.20 40.13 -14.60
C ARG A 7 34.03 39.29 -15.10
N ALA A 8 34.11 37.97 -14.92
CA ALA A 8 32.99 37.08 -15.08
C ALA A 8 31.88 37.48 -14.09
N THR A 9 30.83 38.12 -14.59
CA THR A 9 29.60 38.36 -13.85
C THR A 9 28.96 37.00 -13.57
N ARG A 10 29.08 36.52 -12.33
CA ARG A 10 28.36 35.34 -11.86
C ARG A 10 26.87 35.69 -11.88
N ALA A 11 26.15 35.27 -12.92
CA ALA A 11 24.71 35.39 -12.97
C ALA A 11 24.13 34.63 -11.77
N ARG A 12 23.40 35.31 -10.89
CA ARG A 12 22.65 34.66 -9.83
C ARG A 12 21.45 33.97 -10.48
N PRO A 13 21.23 32.66 -10.25
CA PRO A 13 20.02 32.00 -10.73
C PRO A 13 18.80 32.74 -10.20
N ARG A 14 17.86 33.07 -11.09
CA ARG A 14 16.64 33.77 -10.70
C ARG A 14 15.68 32.74 -10.12
N THR A 15 14.98 33.10 -9.05
CA THR A 15 14.00 32.25 -8.37
C THR A 15 12.91 31.71 -9.32
N GLY A 16 12.67 32.39 -10.45
CA GLY A 16 11.72 31.98 -11.49
C GLY A 16 12.12 30.70 -12.24
N ASP A 17 13.40 30.51 -12.54
CA ASP A 17 13.88 29.39 -13.37
C ASP A 17 13.66 28.03 -12.67
N ALA A 18 13.74 28.00 -11.34
CA ALA A 18 13.51 26.78 -10.55
C ALA A 18 12.02 26.42 -10.44
N ALA A 19 11.15 27.44 -10.36
CA ALA A 19 9.70 27.24 -10.28
C ALA A 19 9.14 26.65 -11.59
N GLU A 20 9.69 27.05 -12.74
CA GLU A 20 9.35 26.46 -14.05
C GLU A 20 9.73 24.97 -14.17
N GLN A 21 10.65 24.49 -13.33
CA GLN A 21 11.06 23.09 -13.24
C GLN A 21 10.38 22.33 -12.09
N GLY A 22 9.33 22.92 -11.48
CA GLY A 22 8.58 22.31 -10.39
C GLY A 22 9.31 22.33 -9.03
N ILE A 23 10.40 23.09 -8.91
CA ILE A 23 11.19 23.19 -7.68
C ILE A 23 10.75 24.45 -6.92
N VAL A 24 10.06 24.25 -5.79
CA VAL A 24 9.58 25.35 -4.95
C VAL A 24 10.51 25.56 -3.76
N LEU A 25 11.23 26.68 -3.75
CA LEU A 25 12.11 27.09 -2.65
C LEU A 25 11.46 28.25 -1.89
N ARG A 26 11.09 28.02 -0.62
CA ARG A 26 10.32 28.98 0.19
C ARG A 26 11.12 30.21 0.64
N THR A 27 12.46 30.13 0.68
CA THR A 27 13.33 31.22 1.15
C THR A 27 14.59 31.37 0.29
N GLY A 28 15.13 32.59 0.23
CA GLY A 28 16.38 32.86 -0.50
C GLY A 28 17.63 32.24 0.15
N GLU A 29 17.57 31.94 1.46
CA GLU A 29 18.60 31.21 2.18
C GLU A 29 18.66 29.74 1.74
N ALA A 30 17.49 29.12 1.49
CA ALA A 30 17.41 27.75 0.99
C ALA A 30 18.16 27.57 -0.34
N PHE A 31 18.16 28.58 -1.21
CA PHE A 31 18.93 28.56 -2.48
C PHE A 31 20.44 28.49 -2.28
N GLN A 32 20.96 29.24 -1.30
CA GLN A 32 22.41 29.26 -1.02
C GLN A 32 22.85 27.97 -0.35
N THR A 33 22.05 27.46 0.60
CA THR A 33 22.30 26.20 1.30
C THR A 33 22.19 25.01 0.35
N PHE A 34 21.22 25.01 -0.57
CA PHE A 34 21.02 23.93 -1.54
C PHE A 34 22.26 23.69 -2.42
N GLY A 35 22.92 24.77 -2.86
CA GLY A 35 24.16 24.68 -3.64
C GLY A 35 25.37 24.10 -2.88
N GLN A 36 25.27 23.91 -1.57
CA GLN A 36 26.32 23.33 -0.73
C GLN A 36 26.01 21.91 -0.25
N ILE A 37 24.82 21.37 -0.55
CA ILE A 37 24.41 20.02 -0.15
C ILE A 37 25.26 18.99 -0.89
N ARG A 38 25.87 18.06 -0.15
CA ARG A 38 26.66 16.92 -0.71
C ARG A 38 26.00 15.56 -0.52
N ARG A 39 24.97 15.49 0.31
CA ARG A 39 24.23 14.27 0.66
C ARG A 39 22.75 14.60 0.78
N ILE A 40 21.92 13.83 0.10
CA ILE A 40 20.47 13.95 0.15
C ILE A 40 19.94 12.63 0.72
N ALA A 41 19.15 12.70 1.77
CA ALA A 41 18.40 11.57 2.27
C ALA A 41 16.97 11.70 1.73
N PHE A 42 16.54 10.70 0.97
CA PHE A 42 15.17 10.62 0.47
C PHE A 42 14.35 9.74 1.41
N ASP A 43 13.14 10.17 1.74
CA ASP A 43 12.17 9.25 2.33
C ASP A 43 11.68 8.25 1.26
N LYS A 44 11.39 7.00 1.62
CA LYS A 44 11.00 5.99 0.61
C LYS A 44 9.54 6.17 0.19
N THR A 45 8.65 6.39 1.16
CA THR A 45 7.20 6.44 0.94
C THR A 45 6.80 7.81 0.43
N GLY A 46 6.20 7.89 -0.77
CA GLY A 46 5.71 9.15 -1.34
C GLY A 46 6.79 10.08 -1.91
N THR A 47 8.08 9.71 -1.84
CA THR A 47 9.17 10.45 -2.53
C THR A 47 9.88 9.57 -3.57
N LEU A 48 10.37 8.39 -3.20
CA LEU A 48 10.95 7.43 -4.16
C LEU A 48 9.93 6.45 -4.73
N THR A 49 8.80 6.29 -4.06
CA THR A 49 7.69 5.45 -4.48
C THR A 49 6.45 6.32 -4.58
N GLU A 50 5.52 5.95 -5.45
CA GLU A 50 4.25 6.68 -5.62
C GLU A 50 3.40 6.68 -4.33
N GLY A 51 3.84 6.01 -3.26
CA GLY A 51 3.12 5.93 -1.99
C GLY A 51 1.88 5.04 -2.06
N VAL A 52 1.60 4.45 -3.23
CA VAL A 52 0.47 3.56 -3.47
C VAL A 52 0.96 2.12 -3.38
N SER A 53 0.35 1.33 -2.50
CA SER A 53 0.53 -0.12 -2.50
C SER A 53 -0.28 -0.70 -3.66
N THR A 54 0.24 -1.72 -4.34
CA THR A 54 -0.44 -2.35 -5.48
C THR A 54 -0.37 -3.86 -5.35
N VAL A 55 -1.48 -4.54 -5.64
CA VAL A 55 -1.54 -6.01 -5.70
C VAL A 55 -0.76 -6.47 -6.93
N ARG A 56 0.36 -7.15 -6.71
CA ARG A 56 1.26 -7.65 -7.77
C ARG A 56 0.89 -9.04 -8.25
N GLU A 57 0.60 -9.92 -7.32
CA GLU A 57 0.34 -11.34 -7.54
C GLU A 57 -0.84 -11.76 -6.66
N LEU A 58 -1.64 -12.70 -7.15
CA LEU A 58 -2.72 -13.36 -6.42
C LEU A 58 -2.51 -14.86 -6.53
N GLU A 59 -2.83 -15.56 -5.46
CA GLU A 59 -2.76 -17.02 -5.45
C GLU A 59 -3.82 -17.57 -4.49
N ALA A 60 -4.88 -18.12 -5.05
CA ALA A 60 -5.95 -18.79 -4.34
C ALA A 60 -5.86 -20.31 -4.48
N ARG A 61 -6.48 -21.03 -3.55
CA ARG A 61 -6.76 -22.47 -3.73
C ARG A 61 -7.90 -22.76 -4.71
N GLY A 62 -8.58 -21.71 -5.16
CA GLY A 62 -9.74 -21.76 -6.04
C GLY A 62 -9.63 -20.62 -7.04
N ASP A 63 -10.63 -19.75 -7.06
CA ASP A 63 -10.65 -18.58 -7.94
C ASP A 63 -9.96 -17.37 -7.30
N ASP A 64 -8.95 -16.83 -7.99
CA ASP A 64 -8.21 -15.63 -7.59
C ASP A 64 -9.10 -14.39 -7.59
N GLU A 65 -10.05 -14.28 -8.51
CA GLU A 65 -10.97 -13.16 -8.58
C GLU A 65 -11.99 -13.20 -7.45
N GLU A 66 -12.47 -14.39 -7.10
CA GLU A 66 -13.34 -14.57 -5.93
C GLU A 66 -12.61 -14.20 -4.63
N LEU A 67 -11.36 -14.65 -4.47
CA LEU A 67 -10.52 -14.27 -3.34
C LEU A 67 -10.36 -12.76 -3.25
N LEU A 68 -10.03 -12.11 -4.37
CA LEU A 68 -9.83 -10.66 -4.43
C LEU A 68 -11.13 -9.91 -4.11
N ALA A 69 -12.27 -10.34 -4.64
CA ALA A 69 -13.57 -9.72 -4.37
C ALA A 69 -13.96 -9.84 -2.88
N LEU A 70 -13.77 -11.02 -2.27
CA LEU A 70 -14.02 -11.24 -0.85
C LEU A 70 -13.08 -10.43 0.04
N ALA A 71 -11.79 -10.40 -0.30
CA ALA A 71 -10.80 -9.61 0.44
C ALA A 71 -11.09 -8.11 0.36
N ALA A 72 -11.44 -7.61 -0.84
CA ALA A 72 -11.86 -6.23 -1.03
C ALA A 72 -13.13 -5.90 -0.26
N ALA A 73 -14.10 -6.81 -0.19
CA ALA A 73 -15.33 -6.60 0.58
C ALA A 73 -15.06 -6.49 2.09
N ALA A 74 -14.12 -7.30 2.60
CA ALA A 74 -13.70 -7.25 4.00
C ALA A 74 -12.85 -6.01 4.34
N GLU A 75 -12.03 -5.55 3.41
CA GLU A 75 -11.15 -4.38 3.57
C GLU A 75 -11.82 -3.06 3.18
N ALA A 76 -13.01 -3.06 2.56
CA ALA A 76 -13.71 -1.84 2.16
C ALA A 76 -13.95 -0.84 3.32
N PRO A 77 -14.21 -1.28 4.58
CA PRO A 77 -14.33 -0.38 5.73
C PRO A 77 -12.99 0.01 6.37
N SER A 78 -11.88 -0.59 5.92
CA SER A 78 -10.53 -0.40 6.48
C SER A 78 -9.87 0.87 5.93
N GLU A 79 -9.25 1.66 6.79
CA GLU A 79 -8.44 2.82 6.39
C GLU A 79 -6.97 2.44 6.10
N HIS A 80 -6.64 1.15 6.16
CA HIS A 80 -5.26 0.70 5.99
C HIS A 80 -4.80 0.82 4.52
N PRO A 81 -3.59 1.36 4.24
CA PRO A 81 -3.11 1.52 2.85
C PRO A 81 -3.07 0.22 2.04
N LEU A 82 -2.79 -0.92 2.68
CA LEU A 82 -2.85 -2.23 2.03
C LEU A 82 -4.29 -2.66 1.70
N GLY A 83 -5.26 -2.38 2.58
CA GLY A 83 -6.68 -2.65 2.32
C GLY A 83 -7.18 -1.82 1.15
N ALA A 84 -6.81 -0.54 1.10
CA ALA A 84 -7.11 0.33 -0.02
C ALA A 84 -6.56 -0.21 -1.35
N ALA A 85 -5.33 -0.75 -1.36
CA ALA A 85 -4.74 -1.37 -2.54
C ALA A 85 -5.53 -2.59 -3.06
N ILE A 86 -6.04 -3.41 -2.13
CA ILE A 86 -6.88 -4.58 -2.47
C ILE A 86 -8.21 -4.13 -3.07
N VAL A 87 -8.85 -3.12 -2.47
CA VAL A 87 -10.11 -2.55 -2.97
C VAL A 87 -9.94 -1.92 -4.36
N VAL A 88 -8.85 -1.18 -4.58
CA VAL A 88 -8.54 -0.60 -5.89
C VAL A 88 -8.32 -1.70 -6.92
N ALA A 89 -7.50 -2.72 -6.61
CA ALA A 89 -7.24 -3.83 -7.52
C ALA A 89 -8.51 -4.59 -7.92
N ALA A 90 -9.46 -4.79 -6.99
CA ALA A 90 -10.74 -5.42 -7.30
C ALA A 90 -11.59 -4.57 -8.25
N ARG A 91 -11.63 -3.24 -8.03
CA ARG A 91 -12.38 -2.30 -8.88
C ARG A 91 -11.78 -2.18 -10.28
N GLU A 92 -10.47 -2.13 -10.41
CA GLU A 92 -9.77 -2.08 -11.69
C GLU A 92 -10.04 -3.31 -12.56
N ARG A 93 -10.26 -4.48 -11.93
CA ARG A 93 -10.64 -5.72 -12.61
C ARG A 93 -12.15 -5.84 -12.87
N GLY A 94 -12.94 -4.82 -12.52
CA GLY A 94 -14.39 -4.84 -12.72
C GLY A 94 -15.15 -5.79 -11.78
N LEU A 95 -14.54 -6.22 -10.68
CA LEU A 95 -15.15 -7.15 -9.75
C LEU A 95 -16.19 -6.44 -8.88
N LYS A 96 -17.30 -7.14 -8.61
CA LYS A 96 -18.34 -6.63 -7.71
C LYS A 96 -17.91 -6.81 -6.26
N VAL A 97 -17.50 -5.71 -5.63
CA VAL A 97 -17.18 -5.67 -4.20
C VAL A 97 -18.46 -5.55 -3.39
N ALA A 98 -18.85 -6.63 -2.69
CA ALA A 98 -19.99 -6.62 -1.78
C ALA A 98 -19.70 -5.76 -0.54
N ALA A 99 -20.75 -5.26 0.12
CA ALA A 99 -20.59 -4.56 1.38
C ALA A 99 -20.27 -5.57 2.50
N GLY A 100 -19.12 -5.41 3.15
CA GLY A 100 -18.80 -6.13 4.38
C GLY A 100 -19.67 -5.62 5.54
N MET A 101 -20.21 -6.55 6.33
CA MET A 101 -20.92 -6.29 7.58
C MET A 101 -20.10 -6.75 8.78
N GLU A 102 -20.48 -6.35 10.00
CA GLU A 102 -19.81 -6.79 11.24
C GLU A 102 -18.27 -6.68 11.18
N PHE A 103 -17.80 -5.55 10.63
CA PHE A 103 -16.38 -5.29 10.46
C PHE A 103 -15.68 -5.17 11.82
N GLU A 104 -14.55 -5.84 11.94
CA GLU A 104 -13.69 -5.82 13.12
C GLU A 104 -12.23 -5.71 12.67
N SER A 105 -11.52 -4.72 13.21
CA SER A 105 -10.11 -4.49 12.92
C SER A 105 -9.23 -4.95 14.08
N PHE A 106 -8.19 -5.70 13.76
CA PHE A 106 -7.16 -6.16 14.68
C PHE A 106 -5.86 -5.44 14.36
N SER A 107 -5.58 -4.36 15.10
CA SER A 107 -4.46 -3.46 14.86
C SER A 107 -3.14 -4.20 14.63
N GLY A 108 -2.54 -3.97 13.46
CA GLY A 108 -1.26 -4.56 13.07
C GLY A 108 -1.33 -6.05 12.70
N GLN A 109 -2.51 -6.67 12.68
CA GLN A 109 -2.68 -8.09 12.36
C GLN A 109 -3.54 -8.30 11.10
N GLY A 110 -4.73 -7.73 11.06
CA GLY A 110 -5.70 -7.97 9.99
C GLY A 110 -7.11 -7.50 10.34
N VAL A 111 -8.08 -7.84 9.51
CA VAL A 111 -9.49 -7.52 9.64
C VAL A 111 -10.35 -8.77 9.52
N ARG A 112 -11.56 -8.68 10.08
CA ARG A 112 -12.65 -9.65 9.91
C ARG A 112 -13.89 -8.90 9.45
N ALA A 113 -14.63 -9.47 8.50
CA ALA A 113 -15.94 -8.98 8.12
C ALA A 113 -16.86 -10.14 7.71
N LEU A 114 -18.16 -9.92 7.76
CA LEU A 114 -19.17 -10.81 7.23
C LEU A 114 -19.50 -10.37 5.79
N VAL A 115 -19.23 -11.24 4.82
CA VAL A 115 -19.48 -10.98 3.39
C VAL A 115 -20.39 -12.08 2.86
N ASN A 116 -21.55 -11.71 2.32
CA ASN A 116 -22.55 -12.66 1.81
C ASN A 116 -22.92 -13.77 2.82
N GLY A 117 -22.93 -13.45 4.12
CA GLY A 117 -23.23 -14.41 5.19
C GLY A 117 -22.09 -15.34 5.59
N ALA A 118 -20.89 -15.20 5.01
CA ALA A 118 -19.70 -15.94 5.41
C ALA A 118 -18.68 -15.02 6.10
N ALA A 119 -18.07 -15.50 7.19
CA ALA A 119 -17.00 -14.76 7.85
C ALA A 119 -15.74 -14.78 6.97
N VAL A 120 -15.22 -13.61 6.62
CA VAL A 120 -14.00 -13.42 5.84
C VAL A 120 -12.93 -12.80 6.75
N LEU A 121 -11.76 -13.42 6.79
CA LEU A 121 -10.57 -12.93 7.47
C LEU A 121 -9.57 -12.48 6.41
N VAL A 122 -8.97 -11.30 6.60
CA VAL A 122 -7.90 -10.77 5.74
C VAL A 122 -6.80 -10.22 6.63
N GLY A 123 -5.54 -10.52 6.37
CA GLY A 123 -4.45 -9.99 7.20
C GLY A 123 -3.12 -10.69 6.96
N ARG A 124 -2.21 -10.56 7.93
CA ARG A 124 -0.92 -11.26 7.88
C ARG A 124 -1.12 -12.78 7.90
N PRO A 125 -0.23 -13.57 7.28
CA PRO A 125 -0.32 -15.03 7.29
C PRO A 125 -0.48 -15.67 8.69
N SER A 126 0.19 -15.10 9.70
CA SER A 126 0.07 -15.54 11.10
C SER A 126 -1.32 -15.29 11.68
N PHE A 127 -1.93 -14.14 11.41
CA PHE A 127 -3.29 -13.80 11.86
C PHE A 127 -4.33 -14.81 11.37
N ILE A 128 -4.22 -15.22 10.10
CA ILE A 128 -5.09 -16.24 9.52
C ILE A 128 -4.81 -17.61 10.14
N SER A 129 -3.54 -17.97 10.32
CA SER A 129 -3.13 -19.26 10.89
C SER A 129 -3.62 -19.44 12.33
N GLU A 130 -3.57 -18.39 13.14
CA GLU A 130 -4.05 -18.38 14.53
C GLU A 130 -5.57 -18.55 14.64
N ARG A 131 -6.34 -17.93 13.72
CA ARG A 131 -7.81 -17.89 13.82
C ARG A 131 -8.53 -18.95 13.03
N ALA A 132 -7.98 -19.37 11.90
CA ALA A 132 -8.62 -20.31 10.99
C ALA A 132 -7.78 -21.59 10.76
N GLY A 133 -6.58 -21.68 11.34
CA GLY A 133 -5.67 -22.80 11.16
C GLY A 133 -4.77 -22.66 9.92
N ARG A 134 -3.90 -23.65 9.72
CA ARG A 134 -2.79 -23.60 8.74
C ARG A 134 -3.23 -23.22 7.32
N LEU A 135 -2.37 -22.44 6.65
CA LEU A 135 -2.49 -22.05 5.23
C LEU A 135 -2.25 -23.21 4.25
N GLY A 136 -1.90 -24.40 4.74
CA GLY A 136 -1.65 -25.63 3.98
C GLY A 136 -0.68 -25.42 2.82
N PRO A 137 -0.98 -25.83 1.57
CA PRO A 137 -0.03 -25.76 0.45
C PRO A 137 0.48 -24.34 0.13
N LEU A 138 -0.31 -23.31 0.46
CA LEU A 138 0.11 -21.91 0.26
C LEU A 138 1.15 -21.46 1.30
N GLY A 139 1.35 -22.20 2.39
CA GLY A 139 2.28 -21.83 3.45
C GLY A 139 3.72 -21.70 2.96
N ASP A 140 4.19 -22.64 2.14
CA ASP A 140 5.55 -22.62 1.60
C ASP A 140 5.73 -21.43 0.66
N ARG A 141 4.72 -21.17 -0.18
CA ARG A 141 4.73 -20.03 -1.11
C ARG A 141 4.73 -18.68 -0.39
N VAL A 142 3.98 -18.58 0.70
CA VAL A 142 4.00 -17.39 1.57
C VAL A 142 5.40 -17.15 2.11
N ALA A 143 6.08 -18.19 2.61
CA ALA A 143 7.44 -18.07 3.14
C ALA A 143 8.42 -17.59 2.06
N GLU A 144 8.36 -18.15 0.84
CA GLU A 144 9.19 -17.72 -0.29
C GLU A 144 9.01 -16.23 -0.62
N LEU A 145 7.75 -15.75 -0.65
CA LEU A 145 7.44 -14.36 -0.96
C LEU A 145 7.91 -13.41 0.13
N GLU A 146 7.78 -13.80 1.40
CA GLU A 146 8.28 -13.03 2.55
C GLU A 146 9.81 -12.95 2.54
N GLU A 147 10.51 -14.06 2.25
CA GLU A 147 11.98 -14.09 2.10
C GLU A 147 12.46 -13.21 0.94
N ALA A 148 11.67 -13.10 -0.13
CA ALA A 148 11.92 -12.18 -1.23
C ALA A 148 11.65 -10.69 -0.88
N GLY A 149 11.31 -10.39 0.38
CA GLY A 149 11.06 -9.04 0.89
C GLY A 149 9.71 -8.46 0.45
N ARG A 150 8.76 -9.30 0.05
CA ARG A 150 7.42 -8.87 -0.37
C ARG A 150 6.47 -8.86 0.81
N THR A 151 5.50 -7.95 0.77
CA THR A 151 4.41 -7.93 1.75
C THR A 151 3.33 -8.92 1.31
N VAL A 152 3.08 -9.94 2.12
CA VAL A 152 2.05 -10.94 1.87
C VAL A 152 0.82 -10.64 2.73
N VAL A 153 -0.35 -10.60 2.08
CA VAL A 153 -1.65 -10.54 2.73
C VAL A 153 -2.39 -11.83 2.40
N ALA A 154 -2.84 -12.54 3.43
CA ALA A 154 -3.60 -13.77 3.30
C ALA A 154 -5.08 -13.49 3.56
N GLY A 155 -5.94 -14.10 2.76
CA GLY A 155 -7.39 -14.08 2.92
C GLY A 155 -7.93 -15.48 3.16
N ARG A 156 -8.98 -15.59 3.99
CA ARG A 156 -9.70 -16.85 4.18
C ARG A 156 -11.18 -16.63 4.43
N GLN A 157 -12.00 -17.35 3.67
CA GLN A 157 -13.42 -17.47 3.91
C GLN A 157 -13.68 -18.63 4.89
N GLY A 158 -14.43 -18.34 5.95
CA GLY A 158 -14.98 -19.30 6.89
C GLY A 158 -16.28 -19.93 6.36
N ARG A 159 -16.90 -20.78 7.18
CA ARG A 159 -18.22 -21.34 6.84
C ARG A 159 -19.29 -20.24 6.91
N PRO A 160 -20.38 -20.36 6.13
CA PRO A 160 -21.55 -19.50 6.30
C PRO A 160 -22.03 -19.54 7.74
N VAL A 161 -22.29 -18.37 8.31
CA VAL A 161 -22.82 -18.25 9.67
C VAL A 161 -24.30 -18.65 9.61
N SER A 162 -24.62 -19.88 10.00
CA SER A 162 -26.01 -20.30 10.16
C SER A 162 -26.68 -19.43 11.23
N GLY A 163 -27.95 -19.05 11.04
CA GLY A 163 -28.65 -18.04 11.84
C GLY A 163 -28.76 -18.27 13.36
N SER A 164 -28.22 -19.38 13.88
CA SER A 164 -28.09 -19.65 15.32
C SER A 164 -26.83 -19.08 15.97
N ASP A 165 -25.87 -18.54 15.20
CA ASP A 165 -24.56 -18.08 15.69
C ASP A 165 -24.42 -16.55 15.78
N ARG A 166 -25.52 -15.79 15.61
CA ARG A 166 -25.49 -14.34 15.84
C ARG A 166 -25.52 -14.05 17.33
N PRO A 167 -24.54 -13.34 17.90
CA PRO A 167 -24.70 -12.79 19.24
C PRO A 167 -25.79 -11.71 19.17
N GLY A 168 -26.78 -11.82 20.06
CA GLY A 168 -27.87 -10.84 20.22
C GLY A 168 -27.43 -9.54 20.86
#